data_AF-A0A4U0VP82-F1
#
_entry.id   AF-A0A4U0VP82-F1
#
_cell.length_a   1.000
_cell.length_b   1.000
_cell.length_c   1.000
_cell.angle_alpha   90.00
_cell.angle_beta   90.00
_cell.angle_gamma   90.00
#
_symmetry.space_group_name_H-M   'P 1'
#
loop_
_entity.id
_entity.type
_entity.pdbx_description
1 polymer ?
#
loop_
_entity_poly.entity_id
_entity_poly.type
_entity_poly.pdbx_seq_one_letter_code
_entity_poly.pdbx_strand_id
1 'polypeptide(L)'
;LETSADALILTGPFLDTEHPLLASGDYDLPATSVIPPDRTTLHEVFRALISAPINDLARQLPSITIIIVPSVRDAVARHVSWPQDKLNRRELDLPKQCAVVTNPVTLSVNELVVGISSQDVLAQMRQQECVAGAAKREGVLGRLAGLLIEQRHWFPLFPPAPREVLGKEEDGQERLGTGAMVDLSYLKLGEWLNVRPDVMVLPSTLSPFAKVIDSVLAINPGTLSKRRGPGTFARLTVQPRTLTQAERDAGAVVGHDVFERARVDIARI
;
A
#
# COMPACT_ATOMS: atom_id res chain seq x y z
N LEU A 1 -23.18 -6.64 13.45
CA LEU A 1 -22.62 -6.88 12.12
C LEU A 1 -21.19 -7.32 12.33
N GLU A 2 -20.97 -8.63 12.45
CA GLU A 2 -19.64 -9.20 12.29
C GLU A 2 -19.15 -8.77 10.90
N THR A 3 -18.08 -7.99 10.88
CA THR A 3 -17.63 -7.21 9.72
C THR A 3 -16.92 -8.10 8.72
N SER A 4 -17.68 -8.86 7.92
CA SER A 4 -17.13 -9.55 6.76
C SER A 4 -16.73 -8.52 5.69
N ALA A 5 -15.48 -8.54 5.25
CA ALA A 5 -14.99 -7.72 4.16
C ALA A 5 -14.96 -8.51 2.85
N ASP A 6 -15.34 -7.89 1.74
CA ASP A 6 -15.33 -8.52 0.41
C ASP A 6 -13.90 -8.64 -0.15
N ALA A 7 -13.07 -7.63 0.12
CA ALA A 7 -11.69 -7.58 -0.31
C ALA A 7 -10.76 -7.10 0.81
N LEU A 8 -9.54 -7.64 0.83
CA LEU A 8 -8.46 -7.27 1.74
C LEU A 8 -7.23 -6.86 0.91
N ILE A 9 -6.80 -5.61 1.02
CA ILE A 9 -5.59 -5.10 0.38
C ILE A 9 -4.47 -5.08 1.43
N LEU A 10 -3.41 -5.84 1.17
CA LEU A 10 -2.20 -5.88 1.99
C LEU A 10 -1.04 -5.29 1.20
N THR A 11 -0.46 -4.21 1.72
CA THR A 11 0.72 -3.56 1.15
C THR A 11 1.94 -3.92 1.98
N GLY A 12 3.03 -4.30 1.31
CA GLY A 12 4.29 -4.60 1.97
C GLY A 12 4.92 -3.37 2.67
N PRO A 13 6.06 -3.57 3.34
CA PRO A 13 6.76 -4.85 3.40
C PRO A 13 6.12 -5.83 4.38
N PHE A 14 6.14 -7.10 4.01
CA PHE A 14 5.73 -8.23 4.82
C PHE A 14 6.88 -8.75 5.68
N LEU A 15 8.05 -8.94 5.06
CA LEU A 15 9.32 -9.15 5.75
C LEU A 15 10.21 -7.96 5.45
N ASP A 16 10.20 -6.97 6.34
CA ASP A 16 10.90 -5.71 6.15
C ASP A 16 12.42 -5.89 6.30
N THR A 17 13.17 -5.66 5.23
CA THR A 17 14.64 -5.70 5.24
C THR A 17 15.27 -4.69 6.20
N GLU A 18 14.52 -3.66 6.62
CA GLU A 18 14.96 -2.68 7.62
C GLU A 18 14.63 -3.10 9.06
N HIS A 19 13.87 -4.19 9.27
CA HIS A 19 13.56 -4.66 10.61
C HIS A 19 14.84 -5.12 11.33
N PRO A 20 15.17 -4.58 12.53
CA PRO A 20 16.46 -4.83 13.19
C PRO A 20 16.80 -6.31 13.37
N LEU A 21 15.83 -7.13 13.79
CA LEU A 21 16.03 -8.57 13.98
C LEU A 21 16.17 -9.32 12.66
N LEU A 22 15.45 -8.91 11.62
CA LEU A 22 15.56 -9.57 10.31
C LEU A 22 16.92 -9.27 9.68
N ALA A 23 17.40 -8.02 9.84
CA ALA A 23 18.70 -7.57 9.37
C ALA A 23 19.87 -8.21 10.15
N SER A 24 19.73 -8.44 11.45
CA SER A 24 20.75 -9.15 12.25
C SER A 24 20.72 -10.66 12.09
N GLY A 25 19.61 -11.22 11.61
CA GLY A 25 19.35 -12.67 11.62
C GLY A 25 19.01 -13.22 13.00
N ASP A 26 18.72 -12.34 13.97
CA ASP A 26 18.45 -12.70 15.36
C ASP A 26 16.93 -12.79 15.61
N TYR A 27 16.29 -13.80 15.02
CA TYR A 27 14.86 -14.04 15.17
C TYR A 27 14.56 -15.53 15.27
N ASP A 28 13.56 -15.85 16.09
CA ASP A 28 13.04 -17.20 16.23
C ASP A 28 11.80 -17.39 15.35
N LEU A 29 11.67 -18.58 14.78
CA LEU A 29 10.43 -19.00 14.14
C LEU A 29 9.44 -19.56 15.17
N PRO A 30 8.12 -19.53 14.87
CA PRO A 30 7.13 -20.19 15.70
C PRO A 30 7.51 -21.66 15.93
N ALA A 31 7.31 -22.17 17.14
CA ALA A 31 7.66 -23.56 17.52
C ALA A 31 6.97 -24.63 16.65
N THR A 32 5.92 -24.26 15.91
CA THR A 32 5.25 -25.10 14.91
C THR A 32 6.05 -25.28 13.61
N SER A 33 7.15 -24.55 13.44
CA SER A 33 8.01 -24.63 12.26
C SER A 33 8.87 -25.89 12.33
N VAL A 34 8.69 -26.78 11.36
CA VAL A 34 9.35 -28.10 11.32
C VAL A 34 10.80 -28.00 10.81
N ILE A 35 11.22 -26.81 10.36
CA ILE A 35 12.49 -26.60 9.67
C ILE A 35 13.55 -26.21 10.69
N PRO A 36 14.72 -26.87 10.68
CA PRO A 36 15.76 -26.56 11.63
C PRO A 36 16.35 -25.15 11.35
N PRO A 37 16.78 -24.41 12.39
CA PRO A 37 17.23 -23.01 12.25
C PRO A 37 18.36 -22.81 11.23
N ASP A 38 19.26 -23.79 11.10
CA ASP A 38 20.43 -23.77 10.23
C ASP A 38 20.11 -23.82 8.73
N ARG A 39 18.87 -24.18 8.36
CA ARG A 39 18.42 -24.28 6.96
C ARG A 39 17.27 -23.34 6.61
N THR A 40 16.88 -22.49 7.56
CA THR A 40 15.74 -21.59 7.41
C THR A 40 16.02 -20.52 6.35
N THR A 41 15.15 -20.42 5.36
CA THR A 41 15.20 -19.37 4.33
C THR A 41 14.16 -18.27 4.60
N LEU A 42 14.37 -17.07 4.07
CA LEU A 42 13.38 -15.97 4.16
C LEU A 42 12.01 -16.35 3.57
N HIS A 43 11.97 -17.27 2.60
CA HIS A 43 10.71 -17.78 2.05
C HIS A 43 9.96 -18.62 3.08
N GLU A 44 10.67 -19.41 3.89
CA GLU A 44 10.06 -20.21 4.97
C GLU A 44 9.59 -19.32 6.12
N VAL A 45 10.36 -18.27 6.45
CA VAL A 45 9.93 -17.23 7.40
C VAL A 45 8.63 -16.57 6.94
N PHE A 46 8.55 -16.20 5.65
CA PHE A 46 7.33 -15.62 5.08
C PHE A 46 6.16 -16.60 5.14
N ARG A 47 6.39 -17.88 4.84
CA ARG A 47 5.36 -18.91 4.93
C ARG A 47 4.82 -19.06 6.34
N ALA A 48 5.70 -19.13 7.33
CA ALA A 48 5.34 -19.29 8.73
C ALA A 48 4.60 -18.08 9.31
N LEU A 49 5.06 -16.86 9.01
CA LEU A 49 4.55 -15.65 9.67
C LEU A 49 3.42 -14.95 8.90
N ILE A 50 3.44 -15.01 7.57
CA ILE A 50 2.53 -14.25 6.71
C ILE A 50 1.55 -15.19 6.00
N SER A 51 2.03 -16.29 5.44
CA SER A 51 1.17 -17.15 4.63
C SER A 51 0.26 -18.02 5.48
N ALA A 52 0.72 -18.51 6.63
CA ALA A 52 -0.11 -19.26 7.56
C ALA A 52 -1.40 -18.50 7.97
N PRO A 53 -1.34 -17.26 8.52
CA PRO A 53 -2.57 -16.54 8.88
C PRO A 53 -3.44 -16.17 7.66
N ILE A 54 -2.83 -15.91 6.50
CA ILE A 54 -3.59 -15.66 5.25
C ILE A 54 -4.34 -16.92 4.78
N ASN A 55 -3.71 -18.10 4.88
CA ASN A 55 -4.35 -19.37 4.57
C ASN A 55 -5.48 -19.67 5.57
N ASP A 56 -5.30 -19.35 6.85
CA ASP A 56 -6.36 -19.48 7.87
C ASP A 56 -7.55 -18.61 7.54
N LEU A 57 -7.32 -17.35 7.18
CA LEU A 57 -8.37 -16.44 6.72
C LEU A 57 -9.09 -16.98 5.48
N ALA A 58 -8.34 -17.45 4.47
CA ALA A 58 -8.92 -17.99 3.24
C ALA A 58 -9.72 -19.28 3.47
N ARG A 59 -9.39 -20.07 4.51
CA ARG A 59 -10.18 -21.24 4.95
C ARG A 59 -11.47 -20.82 5.66
N GLN A 60 -11.41 -19.80 6.49
CA GLN A 60 -12.58 -19.30 7.24
C GLN A 60 -13.55 -18.51 6.36
N LEU A 61 -13.03 -17.75 5.39
CA LEU A 61 -13.81 -16.93 4.47
C LEU A 61 -13.41 -17.21 3.01
N PRO A 62 -13.92 -18.30 2.40
CA PRO A 62 -13.50 -18.69 1.04
C PRO A 62 -13.84 -17.67 -0.05
N SER A 63 -14.81 -16.79 0.18
CA SER A 63 -15.26 -15.75 -0.75
C SER A 63 -14.41 -14.48 -0.77
N ILE A 64 -13.48 -14.31 0.18
CA ILE A 64 -12.65 -13.11 0.25
C ILE A 64 -11.69 -13.02 -0.93
N THR A 65 -11.52 -11.81 -1.45
CA THR A 65 -10.45 -11.51 -2.40
C THR A 65 -9.29 -10.83 -1.67
N ILE A 66 -8.08 -11.40 -1.73
CA ILE A 66 -6.91 -10.84 -1.05
C ILE A 66 -5.97 -10.27 -2.11
N ILE A 67 -5.63 -8.99 -2.03
CA ILE A 67 -4.72 -8.31 -2.95
C ILE A 67 -3.41 -8.04 -2.22
N ILE A 68 -2.32 -8.58 -2.74
CA ILE A 68 -0.98 -8.43 -2.15
C ILE A 68 -0.15 -7.53 -3.06
N VAL A 69 0.25 -6.37 -2.53
CA VAL A 69 1.10 -5.39 -3.21
C VAL A 69 2.49 -5.44 -2.58
N PRO A 70 3.55 -5.76 -3.33
CA PRO A 70 4.90 -5.86 -2.80
C PRO A 70 5.49 -4.48 -2.49
N SER A 71 6.54 -4.49 -1.69
CA SER A 71 7.42 -3.36 -1.40
C SER A 71 8.85 -3.66 -1.84
N VAL A 72 9.61 -2.62 -2.19
CA VAL A 72 11.06 -2.74 -2.43
C VAL A 72 11.84 -3.15 -1.19
N ARG A 73 11.21 -3.07 0.00
CA ARG A 73 11.74 -3.53 1.28
C ARG A 73 11.34 -4.97 1.63
N ASP A 74 10.65 -5.69 0.74
CA ASP A 74 10.32 -7.11 0.98
C ASP A 74 11.56 -8.00 0.79
N ALA A 75 11.98 -8.66 1.86
CA ALA A 75 13.18 -9.51 1.86
C ALA A 75 13.06 -10.74 0.93
N VAL A 76 11.83 -11.14 0.58
CA VAL A 76 11.57 -12.25 -0.37
C VAL A 76 11.52 -11.79 -1.84
N ALA A 77 11.51 -10.49 -2.10
CA ALA A 77 11.42 -9.95 -3.44
C ALA A 77 12.77 -10.09 -4.18
N ARG A 78 12.74 -10.65 -5.39
CA ARG A 78 13.93 -10.69 -6.28
C ARG A 78 14.11 -9.39 -7.06
N HIS A 79 13.01 -8.70 -7.33
CA HIS A 79 13.01 -7.40 -7.99
C HIS A 79 13.01 -6.31 -6.90
N VAL A 80 14.14 -5.64 -6.72
CA VAL A 80 14.37 -4.68 -5.61
C VAL A 80 14.30 -3.22 -6.05
N SER A 81 13.78 -2.95 -7.25
CA SER A 81 13.57 -1.61 -7.80
C SER A 81 12.09 -1.32 -8.00
N TRP A 82 11.77 -0.04 -8.03
CA TRP A 82 10.45 0.49 -8.33
C TRP A 82 10.46 1.16 -9.72
N PRO A 83 9.44 0.95 -10.57
CA PRO A 83 8.27 0.07 -10.40
C PRO A 83 8.62 -1.42 -10.29
N GLN A 84 7.93 -2.14 -9.41
CA GLN A 84 8.26 -3.50 -8.98
C GLN A 84 7.28 -4.54 -9.54
N ASP A 85 7.81 -5.72 -9.91
CA ASP A 85 7.02 -6.86 -10.38
C ASP A 85 6.42 -7.64 -9.19
N LYS A 86 5.41 -8.47 -9.47
CA LYS A 86 4.70 -9.28 -8.48
C LYS A 86 5.60 -10.33 -7.81
N LEU A 87 5.29 -10.64 -6.55
CA LEU A 87 5.89 -11.80 -5.88
C LEU A 87 5.35 -13.11 -6.46
N ASN A 88 6.14 -14.18 -6.37
CA ASN A 88 5.69 -15.50 -6.82
C ASN A 88 4.77 -16.14 -5.77
N ARG A 89 3.45 -16.10 -6.04
CA ARG A 89 2.40 -16.67 -5.19
C ARG A 89 2.66 -18.12 -4.77
N ARG A 90 3.17 -18.97 -5.68
CA ARG A 90 3.41 -20.40 -5.40
C ARG A 90 4.66 -20.60 -4.54
N GLU A 91 5.71 -19.82 -4.77
CA GLU A 91 6.93 -19.84 -3.95
C GLU A 91 6.69 -19.34 -2.52
N LEU A 92 5.62 -18.58 -2.29
CA LEU A 92 5.24 -18.07 -0.97
C LEU A 92 4.12 -18.84 -0.29
N ASP A 93 3.58 -19.92 -0.87
CA ASP A 93 2.44 -20.68 -0.30
C ASP A 93 1.15 -19.88 -0.07
N LEU A 94 0.93 -18.86 -0.89
CA LEU A 94 -0.25 -18.03 -0.76
C LEU A 94 -1.47 -18.72 -1.41
N PRO A 95 -2.67 -18.64 -0.79
CA PRO A 95 -3.87 -19.31 -1.26
C PRO A 95 -4.34 -18.79 -2.62
N LYS A 96 -5.29 -19.47 -3.26
CA LYS A 96 -5.80 -19.09 -4.58
C LYS A 96 -6.57 -17.76 -4.57
N GLN A 97 -7.11 -17.38 -3.41
CA GLN A 97 -7.78 -16.12 -3.14
C GLN A 97 -6.82 -14.91 -3.18
N CYS A 98 -5.50 -15.15 -3.11
CA CYS A 98 -4.51 -14.10 -3.21
C CYS A 98 -4.20 -13.75 -4.67
N ALA A 99 -4.56 -12.54 -5.08
CA ALA A 99 -4.03 -11.88 -6.26
C ALA A 99 -2.77 -11.08 -5.87
N VAL A 100 -1.59 -11.57 -6.28
CA VAL A 100 -0.33 -10.83 -6.12
C VAL A 100 -0.13 -9.94 -7.34
N VAL A 101 0.02 -8.65 -7.11
CA VAL A 101 0.05 -7.60 -8.15
C VAL A 101 1.40 -6.86 -8.15
N THR A 102 1.61 -5.98 -9.13
CA THR A 102 2.78 -5.11 -9.23
C THR A 102 2.71 -3.94 -8.24
N ASN A 103 3.80 -3.18 -8.12
CA ASN A 103 3.84 -1.92 -7.38
C ASN A 103 4.45 -0.80 -8.25
N PRO A 104 3.69 0.21 -8.66
CA PRO A 104 2.28 0.45 -8.32
C PRO A 104 1.34 -0.45 -9.14
N VAL A 105 0.05 -0.34 -8.87
CA VAL A 105 -1.01 -1.00 -9.64
C VAL A 105 -2.28 -0.14 -9.67
N THR A 106 -3.00 -0.20 -10.78
CA THR A 106 -4.38 0.27 -10.88
C THR A 106 -5.27 -0.91 -11.24
N LEU A 107 -6.30 -1.18 -10.45
CA LEU A 107 -7.19 -2.32 -10.61
C LEU A 107 -8.66 -1.90 -10.46
N SER A 108 -9.55 -2.72 -11.00
CA SER A 108 -11.00 -2.53 -10.84
C SER A 108 -11.52 -3.42 -9.72
N VAL A 109 -12.19 -2.84 -8.73
CA VAL A 109 -12.99 -3.57 -7.74
C VAL A 109 -14.44 -3.22 -8.02
N ASN A 110 -15.20 -4.15 -8.60
CA ASN A 110 -16.47 -3.83 -9.27
C ASN A 110 -16.27 -2.69 -10.28
N GLU A 111 -17.03 -1.60 -10.16
CA GLU A 111 -16.88 -0.38 -10.95
C GLU A 111 -15.76 0.56 -10.46
N LEU A 112 -15.22 0.36 -9.26
CA LEU A 112 -14.26 1.28 -8.67
C LEU A 112 -12.87 1.11 -9.27
N VAL A 113 -12.27 2.20 -9.71
CA VAL A 113 -10.86 2.23 -10.10
C VAL A 113 -10.02 2.53 -8.87
N VAL A 114 -9.33 1.51 -8.37
CA VAL A 114 -8.47 1.60 -7.18
C VAL A 114 -7.02 1.58 -7.61
N GLY A 115 -6.30 2.66 -7.30
CA GLY A 115 -4.87 2.78 -7.51
C GLY A 115 -4.11 2.59 -6.20
N ILE A 116 -3.05 1.80 -6.22
CA ILE A 116 -2.29 1.41 -5.03
C ILE A 116 -0.79 1.53 -5.33
N SER A 117 -0.06 2.20 -4.44
CA SER A 117 1.41 2.22 -4.44
C SER A 117 1.89 1.99 -3.03
N SER A 118 2.82 1.07 -2.82
CA SER A 118 3.37 0.80 -1.48
C SER A 118 4.54 1.73 -1.11
N GLN A 119 4.99 2.57 -2.04
CA GLN A 119 6.08 3.52 -1.80
C GLN A 119 5.59 4.67 -0.92
N ASP A 120 6.35 5.01 0.13
CA ASP A 120 6.04 6.18 0.98
C ASP A 120 6.45 7.49 0.30
N VAL A 121 5.84 7.78 -0.84
CA VAL A 121 6.07 8.99 -1.62
C VAL A 121 5.65 10.24 -0.84
N LEU A 122 4.61 10.13 0.00
CA LEU A 122 4.06 11.26 0.76
C LEU A 122 5.07 11.75 1.80
N ALA A 123 5.71 10.86 2.57
CA ALA A 123 6.74 11.26 3.52
C ALA A 123 7.96 11.86 2.81
N GLN A 124 8.37 11.30 1.67
CA GLN A 124 9.49 11.82 0.88
C GLN A 124 9.20 13.22 0.34
N MET A 125 8.02 13.44 -0.26
CA MET A 125 7.60 14.75 -0.73
C MET A 125 7.49 15.75 0.41
N ARG A 126 6.99 15.33 1.59
CA ARG A 126 6.90 16.21 2.76
C ARG A 126 8.27 16.73 3.21
N GLN A 127 9.31 15.93 3.10
CA GLN A 127 10.67 16.34 3.48
C GLN A 127 11.30 17.32 2.49
N GLN A 128 10.85 17.31 1.23
CA GLN A 128 11.45 18.06 0.12
C GLN A 128 10.56 19.21 -0.39
N GLU A 129 9.31 19.34 0.09
CA GLU A 129 8.40 20.39 -0.39
C GLU A 129 8.82 21.79 0.09
N CYS A 130 8.62 22.78 -0.78
CA CYS A 130 8.79 24.19 -0.46
C CYS A 130 7.41 24.87 -0.52
N VAL A 131 6.93 25.39 0.61
CA VAL A 131 5.56 25.93 0.71
C VAL A 131 5.58 27.40 1.11
N ALA A 132 4.93 28.25 0.32
CA ALA A 132 4.82 29.69 0.54
C ALA A 132 3.40 30.21 0.26
N GLY A 133 3.10 31.42 0.73
CA GLY A 133 1.83 32.10 0.43
C GLY A 133 0.57 31.35 0.86
N ALA A 134 -0.41 31.30 -0.03
CA ALA A 134 -1.73 30.69 0.21
C ALA A 134 -1.65 29.17 0.50
N ALA A 135 -0.69 28.47 -0.10
CA ALA A 135 -0.50 27.03 0.07
C ALA A 135 -0.15 26.63 1.51
N LYS A 136 0.35 27.56 2.35
CA LYS A 136 0.56 27.31 3.80
C LYS A 136 -0.75 27.09 4.56
N ARG A 137 -1.87 27.61 4.04
CA ARG A 137 -3.20 27.47 4.66
C ARG A 137 -3.84 26.13 4.31
N GLU A 138 -3.37 25.47 3.26
CA GLU A 138 -3.84 24.15 2.86
C GLU A 138 -3.26 23.08 3.79
N GLY A 139 -4.12 22.12 4.16
CA GLY A 139 -3.71 20.98 4.97
C GLY A 139 -2.69 20.13 4.24
N VAL A 140 -1.50 19.95 4.84
CA VAL A 140 -0.33 19.24 4.28
C VAL A 140 -0.71 17.94 3.56
N LEU A 141 -1.47 17.06 4.23
CA LEU A 141 -1.83 15.74 3.68
C LEU A 141 -2.70 15.82 2.42
N GLY A 142 -3.59 16.82 2.34
CA GLY A 142 -4.44 17.02 1.16
C GLY A 142 -3.62 17.56 0.00
N ARG A 143 -2.73 18.53 0.27
CA ARG A 143 -1.81 19.08 -0.72
C ARG A 143 -0.90 18.01 -1.32
N LEU A 144 -0.26 17.18 -0.49
CA LEU A 144 0.63 16.12 -0.97
C LEU A 144 -0.09 15.11 -1.88
N ALA A 145 -1.30 14.69 -1.50
CA ALA A 145 -2.12 13.82 -2.34
C ALA A 145 -2.56 14.52 -3.65
N GLY A 146 -2.91 15.81 -3.58
CA GLY A 146 -3.24 16.63 -4.75
C GLY A 146 -2.08 16.73 -5.74
N LEU A 147 -0.85 16.90 -5.26
CA LEU A 147 0.34 16.92 -6.12
C LEU A 147 0.51 15.61 -6.91
N LEU A 148 0.21 14.45 -6.31
CA LEU A 148 0.23 13.17 -7.06
C LEU A 148 -0.82 13.14 -8.17
N ILE A 149 -2.01 13.70 -7.90
CA ILE A 149 -3.11 13.81 -8.87
C ILE A 149 -2.71 14.73 -10.03
N GLU A 150 -2.16 15.91 -9.73
CA GLU A 150 -1.71 16.88 -10.72
C GLU A 150 -0.61 16.31 -11.62
N GLN A 151 0.34 15.59 -11.01
CA GLN A 151 1.47 14.96 -11.72
C GLN A 151 1.08 13.68 -12.44
N ARG A 152 -0.11 13.11 -12.18
CA ARG A 152 -0.61 11.86 -12.77
C ARG A 152 0.42 10.72 -12.66
N HIS A 153 1.11 10.65 -11.52
CA HIS A 153 2.22 9.73 -11.33
C HIS A 153 2.29 9.26 -9.87
N TRP A 154 2.57 7.99 -9.66
CA TRP A 154 2.65 7.39 -8.31
C TRP A 154 3.90 7.79 -7.51
N PHE A 155 4.93 8.28 -8.18
CA PHE A 155 6.19 8.74 -7.57
C PHE A 155 6.82 9.91 -8.35
N PRO A 156 6.26 11.13 -8.30
CA PRO A 156 6.74 12.25 -9.13
C PRO A 156 8.00 12.94 -8.58
N LEU A 157 8.42 12.61 -7.35
CA LEU A 157 9.60 13.22 -6.73
C LEU A 157 10.88 12.75 -7.45
N PHE A 158 11.61 13.67 -8.07
CA PHE A 158 12.87 13.38 -8.74
C PHE A 158 13.94 14.48 -8.52
N PRO A 159 15.17 14.11 -8.12
CA PRO A 159 15.59 12.79 -7.64
C PRO A 159 14.81 12.34 -6.38
N PRO A 160 14.69 11.02 -6.11
CA PRO A 160 14.09 10.54 -4.87
C PRO A 160 14.79 11.11 -3.63
N ALA A 161 14.11 11.09 -2.48
CA ALA A 161 14.70 11.61 -1.24
C ALA A 161 15.99 10.85 -0.87
N PRO A 162 17.03 11.54 -0.38
CA PRO A 162 18.28 10.89 0.01
C PRO A 162 18.08 9.85 1.13
N ARG A 163 18.79 8.72 1.04
CA ARG A 163 18.65 7.57 1.96
C ARG A 163 18.96 7.94 3.41
N GLU A 164 19.82 8.94 3.61
CA GLU A 164 20.25 9.49 4.89
C GLU A 164 19.10 10.20 5.64
N VAL A 165 18.11 10.71 4.90
CA VAL A 165 16.93 11.36 5.49
C VAL A 165 15.82 10.34 5.78
N LEU A 166 15.85 9.18 5.12
CA LEU A 166 14.86 8.11 5.27
C LEU A 166 15.18 7.15 6.41
N GLY A 167 16.47 6.95 6.73
CA GLY A 167 16.92 5.98 7.73
C GLY A 167 17.09 6.51 9.16
N LYS A 168 16.61 7.71 9.46
CA LYS A 168 16.70 8.27 10.81
C LYS A 168 15.65 7.62 11.72
N GLU A 169 16.04 6.54 12.40
CA GLU A 169 15.23 5.95 13.45
C GLU A 169 15.46 6.63 14.81
N GLU A 170 14.42 6.64 15.65
CA GLU A 170 14.35 7.34 16.95
C GLU A 170 15.36 6.85 18.01
N ASP A 171 16.05 5.72 17.78
CA ASP A 171 17.01 5.14 18.74
C ASP A 171 18.45 5.67 18.55
N GLY A 172 18.66 6.67 17.69
CA GLY A 172 19.95 7.36 17.53
C GLY A 172 21.03 6.57 16.80
N GLN A 173 20.72 5.35 16.34
CA GLN A 173 21.58 4.59 15.44
C GLN A 173 21.34 5.06 13.99
N GLU A 174 22.38 5.61 13.36
CA GLU A 174 22.35 5.93 11.93
C GLU A 174 22.30 4.62 11.13
N ARG A 175 21.13 4.31 10.57
CA ARG A 175 20.99 3.27 9.55
C ARG A 175 20.70 3.93 8.23
N LEU A 176 21.31 3.44 7.16
CA LEU A 176 21.01 3.92 5.82
C LEU A 176 19.69 3.29 5.38
N GLY A 177 18.64 4.09 5.17
CA GLY A 177 17.36 3.59 4.65
C GLY A 177 17.55 2.96 3.27
N THR A 178 16.67 2.07 2.84
CA THR A 178 16.72 1.39 1.53
C THR A 178 16.66 2.40 0.39
N GLY A 179 15.89 3.47 0.58
CA GLY A 179 15.61 4.46 -0.47
C GLY A 179 14.43 4.05 -1.35
N ALA A 180 14.06 4.91 -2.28
CA ALA A 180 12.94 4.64 -3.19
C ALA A 180 13.24 3.58 -4.27
N MET A 181 14.53 3.29 -4.51
CA MET A 181 15.00 2.28 -5.47
C MET A 181 14.43 2.45 -6.89
N VAL A 182 14.32 3.70 -7.37
CA VAL A 182 13.67 3.99 -8.66
C VAL A 182 14.53 3.53 -9.84
N ASP A 183 13.99 2.65 -10.69
CA ASP A 183 14.54 2.34 -12.01
C ASP A 183 13.97 3.31 -13.05
N LEU A 184 14.83 4.21 -13.53
CA LEU A 184 14.46 5.26 -14.48
C LEU A 184 14.01 4.71 -15.82
N SER A 185 14.47 3.52 -16.21
CA SER A 185 14.12 2.87 -17.48
C SER A 185 12.63 2.50 -17.53
N TYR A 186 12.06 2.23 -16.36
CA TYR A 186 10.67 1.78 -16.19
C TYR A 186 9.78 2.80 -15.48
N LEU A 187 10.27 4.03 -15.25
CA LEU A 187 9.53 5.08 -14.54
C LEU A 187 8.14 5.34 -15.13
N LYS A 188 7.98 5.20 -16.45
CA LYS A 188 6.69 5.32 -17.15
C LYS A 188 5.61 4.35 -16.64
N LEU A 189 5.97 3.22 -16.05
CA LEU A 189 5.00 2.29 -15.43
C LEU A 189 4.35 2.89 -14.15
N GLY A 190 4.90 3.98 -13.63
CA GLY A 190 4.31 4.78 -12.56
C GLY A 190 3.31 5.84 -13.02
N GLU A 191 3.17 6.10 -14.32
CA GLU A 191 2.25 7.09 -14.89
C GLU A 191 0.79 6.59 -14.91
N TRP A 192 -0.15 7.51 -14.74
CA TRP A 192 -1.57 7.26 -14.96
C TRP A 192 -1.89 7.51 -16.43
N LEU A 193 -1.84 6.45 -17.24
CA LEU A 193 -1.93 6.60 -18.69
C LEU A 193 -3.30 7.16 -19.15
N ASN A 194 -4.40 6.54 -18.71
CA ASN A 194 -5.72 6.82 -19.30
C ASN A 194 -6.82 7.11 -18.28
N VAL A 195 -6.63 6.71 -17.02
CA VAL A 195 -7.70 6.74 -16.02
C VAL A 195 -7.16 7.29 -14.73
N ARG A 196 -7.86 8.28 -14.20
CA ARG A 196 -7.66 8.77 -12.86
C ARG A 196 -8.35 7.82 -11.88
N PRO A 197 -7.65 7.31 -10.85
CA PRO A 197 -8.27 6.38 -9.91
C PRO A 197 -9.36 7.07 -9.09
N ASP A 198 -10.47 6.39 -8.82
CA ASP A 198 -11.50 6.87 -7.89
C ASP A 198 -10.97 6.86 -6.44
N VAL A 199 -10.13 5.87 -6.12
CA VAL A 199 -9.53 5.67 -4.81
C VAL A 199 -8.02 5.51 -4.94
N MET A 200 -7.25 6.29 -4.20
CA MET A 200 -5.80 6.15 -4.08
C MET A 200 -5.44 5.59 -2.71
N VAL A 201 -4.79 4.43 -2.66
CA VAL A 201 -4.23 3.86 -1.43
C VAL A 201 -2.74 4.17 -1.39
N LEU A 202 -2.36 5.00 -0.42
CA LEU A 202 -1.01 5.57 -0.27
C LEU A 202 -0.52 5.33 1.18
N PRO A 203 -0.07 4.11 1.52
CA PRO A 203 0.53 3.83 2.82
C PRO A 203 1.72 4.75 3.07
N SER A 204 1.72 5.39 4.23
CA SER A 204 2.76 6.33 4.63
C SER A 204 2.95 6.34 6.14
N THR A 205 4.17 6.64 6.57
CA THR A 205 4.54 6.92 7.96
C THR A 205 3.94 8.24 8.50
N LEU A 206 3.43 9.10 7.62
CA LEU A 206 2.66 10.28 8.01
C LEU A 206 1.38 9.89 8.75
N SER A 207 0.76 10.85 9.43
CA SER A 207 -0.51 10.63 10.14
C SER A 207 -1.55 10.00 9.20
N PRO A 208 -2.23 8.91 9.61
CA PRO A 208 -3.27 8.29 8.79
C PRO A 208 -4.36 9.29 8.42
N PHE A 209 -4.87 9.22 7.18
CA PHE A 209 -5.91 10.13 6.71
C PHE A 209 -6.76 9.50 5.60
N ALA A 210 -7.97 10.01 5.47
CA ALA A 210 -8.82 9.82 4.29
C ALA A 210 -9.35 11.19 3.87
N LYS A 211 -9.11 11.58 2.63
CA LYS A 211 -9.51 12.90 2.11
C LYS A 211 -9.99 12.78 0.68
N VAL A 212 -10.97 13.60 0.32
CA VAL A 212 -11.39 13.78 -1.08
C VAL A 212 -10.63 14.97 -1.65
N ILE A 213 -9.85 14.74 -2.71
CA ILE A 213 -9.11 15.76 -3.43
C ILE A 213 -9.47 15.65 -4.90
N ASP A 214 -10.01 16.73 -5.46
CA ASP A 214 -10.44 16.81 -6.86
C ASP A 214 -11.37 15.65 -7.27
N SER A 215 -12.29 15.18 -6.43
CA SER A 215 -13.14 13.99 -6.67
C SER A 215 -12.44 12.62 -6.56
N VAL A 216 -11.24 12.54 -5.98
CA VAL A 216 -10.55 11.28 -5.70
C VAL A 216 -10.40 11.07 -4.20
N LEU A 217 -10.73 9.88 -3.74
CA LEU A 217 -10.59 9.48 -2.35
C LEU A 217 -9.16 8.97 -2.08
N ALA A 218 -8.32 9.83 -1.52
CA ALA A 218 -6.97 9.48 -1.10
C ALA A 218 -6.97 8.96 0.34
N ILE A 219 -6.38 7.77 0.55
CA ILE A 219 -6.35 7.04 1.81
C ILE A 219 -4.90 6.70 2.16
N ASN A 220 -4.43 7.23 3.29
CA ASN A 220 -3.27 6.69 4.00
C ASN A 220 -3.79 5.86 5.19
N PRO A 221 -3.71 4.52 5.14
CA PRO A 221 -4.11 3.66 6.27
C PRO A 221 -3.18 3.77 7.48
N GLY A 222 -1.99 4.35 7.32
CA GLY A 222 -0.89 4.28 8.28
C GLY A 222 -0.15 2.94 8.22
N THR A 223 0.81 2.76 9.12
CA THR A 223 1.48 1.47 9.31
C THR A 223 0.66 0.59 10.25
N LEU A 224 0.56 -0.71 9.94
CA LEU A 224 -0.20 -1.68 10.74
C LEU A 224 0.46 -1.96 12.11
N SER A 225 1.79 -1.94 12.13
CA SER A 225 2.61 -2.06 13.33
C SER A 225 3.51 -0.85 13.43
N LYS A 226 3.68 -0.31 14.65
CA LYS A 226 4.67 0.71 14.97
C LYS A 226 5.74 0.08 15.85
N ARG A 227 6.95 0.64 15.83
CA ARG A 227 8.09 0.14 16.63
C ARG A 227 7.73 -0.10 18.11
N ARG A 228 6.89 0.77 18.69
CA ARG A 228 6.46 0.71 20.10
C ARG A 228 4.93 0.67 20.26
N GLY A 229 4.22 -0.09 19.42
CA GLY A 229 2.80 -0.34 19.67
C GLY A 229 1.97 -0.67 18.42
N PRO A 230 0.64 -0.87 18.62
CA PRO A 230 -0.27 -1.14 17.53
C PRO A 230 -0.35 0.06 16.57
N GLY A 231 -0.47 -0.26 15.29
CA GLY A 231 -0.68 0.71 14.24
C GLY A 231 -2.16 0.87 13.89
N THR A 232 -2.42 1.15 12.62
CA THR A 232 -3.76 1.38 12.08
C THR A 232 -3.99 0.67 10.75
N PHE A 233 -5.25 0.49 10.41
CA PHE A 233 -5.70 0.09 9.08
C PHE A 233 -6.90 0.94 8.66
N ALA A 234 -7.21 0.96 7.37
CA ALA A 234 -8.39 1.63 6.83
C ALA A 234 -9.44 0.60 6.39
N ARG A 235 -10.70 0.87 6.71
CA ARG A 235 -11.86 0.16 6.18
C ARG A 235 -12.63 1.08 5.25
N LEU A 236 -12.75 0.68 3.99
CA LEU A 236 -13.54 1.36 2.97
C LEU A 236 -14.85 0.61 2.76
N THR A 237 -15.98 1.27 3.05
CA THR A 237 -17.31 0.77 2.72
C THR A 237 -17.89 1.63 1.62
N VAL A 238 -18.34 1.01 0.52
CA VAL A 238 -18.91 1.73 -0.63
C VAL A 238 -20.32 1.22 -0.86
N GLN A 239 -21.30 2.12 -0.85
CA GLN A 239 -22.68 1.75 -1.15
C GLN A 239 -22.86 1.50 -2.66
N PRO A 240 -23.78 0.61 -3.08
CA PRO A 240 -24.00 0.32 -4.49
C PRO A 240 -24.35 1.57 -5.33
N ARG A 241 -23.82 1.68 -6.56
CA ARG A 241 -24.21 2.75 -7.48
C ARG A 241 -25.60 2.45 -8.07
N THR A 242 -26.59 3.25 -7.67
CA THR A 242 -27.94 3.18 -8.26
C THR A 242 -28.05 4.20 -9.38
N LEU A 243 -28.29 3.74 -10.61
CA LEU A 243 -28.52 4.63 -11.75
C LEU A 243 -29.96 5.15 -11.75
N THR A 244 -30.11 6.47 -11.91
CA THR A 244 -31.40 7.14 -12.11
C THR A 244 -32.03 6.74 -13.44
N GLN A 245 -33.34 6.90 -13.58
CA GLN A 245 -34.03 6.59 -14.84
C GLN A 245 -33.48 7.43 -15.99
N ALA A 246 -33.18 8.71 -15.76
CA ALA A 246 -32.58 9.60 -16.75
C ALA A 246 -31.20 9.12 -17.23
N GLU A 247 -30.33 8.65 -16.32
CA GLU A 247 -29.02 8.09 -16.67
C GLU A 247 -29.16 6.80 -17.50
N ARG A 248 -30.14 5.95 -17.16
CA ARG A 248 -30.43 4.72 -17.91
C ARG A 248 -30.96 5.03 -19.31
N ASP A 249 -31.89 5.97 -19.42
CA ASP A 249 -32.52 6.35 -20.68
C ASP A 249 -31.53 7.07 -21.62
N ALA A 250 -30.56 7.81 -21.06
CA ALA A 250 -29.51 8.48 -21.83
C ALA A 250 -28.49 7.50 -22.45
N GLY A 251 -28.31 6.30 -21.88
CA GLY A 251 -27.37 5.29 -22.38
C GLY A 251 -25.90 5.73 -22.43
N ALA A 252 -25.55 6.81 -21.73
CA ALA A 252 -24.21 7.39 -21.71
C ALA A 252 -23.32 6.79 -20.61
N VAL A 253 -22.01 7.02 -20.71
CA VAL A 253 -21.06 6.70 -19.63
C VAL A 253 -21.36 7.58 -18.43
N VAL A 254 -21.53 6.96 -17.27
CA VAL A 254 -21.85 7.64 -16.01
C VAL A 254 -20.64 7.60 -15.08
N GLY A 255 -20.43 8.67 -14.31
CA GLY A 255 -19.41 8.72 -13.26
C GLY A 255 -19.67 7.69 -12.16
N HIS A 256 -18.60 7.18 -11.56
CA HIS A 256 -18.73 6.21 -10.47
C HIS A 256 -19.17 6.84 -9.14
N ASP A 257 -18.96 8.15 -8.98
CA ASP A 257 -19.32 8.98 -7.81
C ASP A 257 -18.92 8.34 -6.47
N VAL A 258 -17.76 7.68 -6.45
CA VAL A 258 -17.32 6.86 -5.31
C VAL A 258 -17.25 7.68 -4.03
N PHE A 259 -16.68 8.88 -4.09
CA PHE A 259 -16.48 9.72 -2.90
C PHE A 259 -17.80 10.20 -2.25
N GLU A 260 -18.92 10.19 -2.97
CA GLU A 260 -20.23 10.57 -2.42
C GLU A 260 -20.91 9.42 -1.65
N ARG A 261 -20.54 8.18 -1.98
CA ARG A 261 -21.15 6.95 -1.46
C ARG A 261 -20.18 6.05 -0.70
N ALA A 262 -18.97 6.54 -0.46
CA ALA A 262 -17.92 5.86 0.28
C ALA A 262 -17.80 6.39 1.70
N ARG A 263 -17.58 5.48 2.65
CA ARG A 263 -17.17 5.78 4.02
C ARG A 263 -15.83 5.13 4.29
N VAL A 264 -14.89 5.90 4.83
CA VAL A 264 -13.60 5.39 5.29
C VAL A 264 -13.51 5.52 6.80
N ASP A 265 -13.31 4.41 7.48
CA ASP A 265 -12.98 4.38 8.91
C ASP A 265 -11.51 3.98 9.06
N ILE A 266 -10.71 4.79 9.77
CA ILE A 266 -9.34 4.41 10.15
C ILE A 266 -9.40 3.89 11.59
N ALA A 267 -9.08 2.61 11.76
CA ALA A 267 -9.15 1.92 13.04
C ALA A 267 -7.75 1.53 13.53
N ARG A 268 -7.59 1.49 14.86
CA ARG A 268 -6.41 0.89 15.50
C ARG A 268 -6.59 -0.62 15.55
N ILE A 269 -5.50 -1.35 15.39
CA ILE A 269 -5.45 -2.80 15.64
C ILE A 269 -5.38 -3.10 17.14
#